data_AF-A0A7Y5NVR9-F1
#
_entry.id   AF-A0A7Y5NVR9-F1
#
_cell.length_a   1.000
_cell.length_b   1.000
_cell.length_c   1.000
_cell.angle_alpha   90.00
_cell.angle_beta   90.00
_cell.angle_gamma   90.00
#
_symmetry.space_group_name_H-M   'P 1'
#
loop_
_entity.id
_entity.type
_entity.pdbx_description
1 polymer ?
#
loop_
_entity_poly.entity_id
_entity_poly.type
_entity_poly.pdbx_seq_one_letter_code
_entity_poly.pdbx_strand_id
1 'polypeptide(L)' 'MAVITTRFGEGGANMAPGGAAGLPDLATVLRDVADDLAALRTSIVGIAGKLDADATVTDTNYAALHTPAAMKTVKG' A
#
# COMPACT_ATOMS: atom_id res chain seq x y z
N MET A 1 9.49 -13.37 26.04
CA MET A 1 8.27 -12.66 25.60
C MET A 1 8.70 -11.23 25.27
N ALA A 2 8.72 -10.86 23.99
CA ALA A 2 9.15 -9.51 23.59
C ALA A 2 7.99 -8.54 23.78
N VAL A 3 8.19 -7.48 24.56
CA VAL A 3 7.20 -6.44 24.79
C VAL A 3 7.11 -5.59 23.54
N ILE A 4 6.00 -5.65 22.82
CA ILE A 4 5.71 -4.76 21.70
C ILE A 4 5.17 -3.47 22.31
N THR A 5 5.93 -2.39 22.21
CA THR A 5 5.55 -1.10 22.78
C THR A 5 4.64 -0.33 21.79
N THR A 6 3.84 0.60 22.31
CA THR A 6 2.58 1.11 21.73
C THR A 6 2.69 2.19 20.65
N ARG A 7 3.88 2.61 20.21
CA ARG A 7 4.02 3.54 19.07
C ARG A 7 4.48 2.83 17.79
N PHE A 8 4.13 3.38 16.63
CA PHE A 8 4.62 2.89 15.35
C PHE A 8 6.16 2.99 15.31
N GLY A 9 6.86 1.88 15.07
CA GLY A 9 8.32 1.85 14.86
C GLY A 9 9.19 1.51 16.07
N GLU A 10 8.63 1.29 17.26
CA GLU A 10 9.42 0.92 18.46
C GLU A 10 9.71 -0.59 18.57
N GLY A 11 9.22 -1.38 17.60
CA GLY A 11 9.66 -2.75 17.32
C GLY A 11 10.91 -2.84 16.44
N GLY A 12 11.62 -1.74 16.18
CA GLY A 12 12.71 -1.62 15.21
C GLY A 12 14.00 -2.43 15.47
N ALA A 13 13.98 -3.39 16.38
CA ALA A 13 15.03 -4.41 16.44
C ALA A 13 15.02 -5.17 15.09
N ASN A 14 16.11 -5.05 14.34
CA ASN A 14 16.30 -5.53 12.94
C ASN A 14 15.83 -4.57 11.82
N MET A 15 15.44 -3.33 12.14
CA MET A 15 15.09 -2.31 11.14
C MET A 15 16.20 -1.28 10.91
N ALA A 16 17.24 -1.29 11.75
CA ALA A 16 18.47 -0.53 11.54
C ALA A 16 19.44 -1.34 10.66
N PRO A 17 20.14 -0.72 9.70
CA PRO A 17 21.17 -1.41 8.92
C PRO A 17 22.24 -1.98 9.88
N GLY A 18 22.36 -3.31 9.92
CA GLY A 18 23.27 -4.04 10.80
C GLY A 18 22.62 -4.89 11.91
N GLY A 19 21.29 -4.85 12.09
CA GLY A 19 20.58 -5.72 13.03
C GLY A 19 20.01 -6.96 12.34
N ALA A 20 20.65 -8.12 12.55
CA ALA A 20 20.35 -9.44 11.99
C ALA A 20 20.66 -9.62 10.48
N ALA A 21 21.63 -10.50 10.20
CA ALA A 21 21.92 -11.00 8.87
C ALA A 21 20.67 -11.66 8.26
N GLY A 22 20.09 -11.04 7.23
CA GLY A 22 19.04 -11.65 6.39
C GLY A 22 17.64 -11.04 6.48
N LEU A 23 17.41 -9.96 7.24
CA LEU A 23 16.13 -9.24 7.26
C LEU A 23 16.24 -7.90 6.48
N PRO A 24 15.18 -7.50 5.74
CA PRO A 24 15.19 -6.23 5.00
C PRO A 24 15.21 -5.03 5.95
N ASP A 25 15.99 -4.01 5.60
CA ASP A 25 16.06 -2.76 6.37
C ASP A 25 14.75 -1.95 6.29
N LEU A 26 14.57 -0.96 7.19
CA LEU A 26 13.35 -0.13 7.22
C LEU A 26 13.07 0.54 5.87
N ALA A 27 14.11 0.97 5.15
CA ALA A 27 13.93 1.64 3.86
C ALA A 27 13.37 0.68 2.81
N THR A 28 13.81 -0.57 2.82
CA THR A 28 13.33 -1.66 1.96
C THR A 28 11.88 -1.97 2.30
N VAL A 29 11.56 -2.19 3.58
CA VAL A 29 10.18 -2.48 4.01
C VAL A 29 9.22 -1.34 3.65
N LEU A 30 9.62 -0.06 3.84
CA LEU A 30 8.77 1.07 3.47
C LEU A 30 8.59 1.19 1.95
N ARG A 31 9.58 0.79 1.16
CA ARG A 31 9.47 0.75 -0.30
C ARG A 31 8.53 -0.36 -0.75
N ASP A 32 8.69 -1.56 -0.22
CA ASP A 32 7.82 -2.70 -0.53
C ASP A 32 6.37 -2.38 -0.20
N VAL A 33 6.11 -1.79 0.97
CA VAL A 33 4.77 -1.33 1.36
C VAL A 33 4.24 -0.26 0.40
N ALA A 34 5.08 0.67 -0.05
CA ALA A 34 4.65 1.68 -1.03
C ALA A 34 4.26 1.04 -2.38
N ASP A 35 5.01 0.03 -2.82
CA ASP A 35 4.73 -0.71 -4.05
C ASP A 35 3.46 -1.56 -3.94
N ASP A 36 3.24 -2.23 -2.80
CA ASP A 36 2.01 -3.00 -2.53
C ASP A 36 0.76 -2.09 -2.53
N LEU A 37 0.84 -0.92 -1.90
CA LEU A 37 -0.24 0.06 -1.94
C LEU A 37 -0.49 0.58 -3.36
N ALA A 38 0.54 0.71 -4.19
CA ALA A 38 0.41 1.12 -5.59
C ALA A 38 -0.29 0.04 -6.43
N ALA A 39 0.03 -1.23 -6.19
CA ALA A 39 -0.63 -2.38 -6.81
C ALA A 39 -2.11 -2.47 -6.39
N LEU A 40 -2.40 -2.26 -5.10
CA LEU A 40 -3.77 -2.21 -4.59
C LEU A 40 -4.56 -1.07 -5.23
N ARG A 41 -3.98 0.14 -5.32
CA ARG A 41 -4.60 1.27 -6.01
C ARG A 41 -4.94 0.92 -7.46
N THR A 42 -4.00 0.32 -8.17
CA THR A 42 -4.20 -0.10 -9.57
C THR A 42 -5.38 -1.07 -9.70
N SER A 43 -5.48 -2.02 -8.77
CA SER A 43 -6.60 -2.97 -8.73
C SER A 43 -7.95 -2.27 -8.49
N ILE A 44 -8.00 -1.31 -7.56
CA ILE A 44 -9.22 -0.53 -7.27
C ILE A 44 -9.64 0.28 -8.51
N VAL A 45 -8.71 0.96 -9.18
CA VAL A 45 -8.98 1.70 -10.42
C VAL A 45 -9.54 0.77 -11.49
N GLY A 46 -8.95 -0.42 -11.64
CA GLY A 46 -9.43 -1.42 -12.59
C GLY A 46 -10.84 -1.94 -12.26
N ILE A 47 -11.16 -2.16 -10.98
CA ILE A 47 -12.51 -2.56 -10.55
C ILE A 47 -13.51 -1.45 -10.82
N ALA A 48 -13.19 -0.20 -10.44
CA ALA A 48 -14.08 0.94 -10.65
C ALA A 48 -14.40 1.15 -12.14
N GLY A 49 -13.39 1.03 -13.02
CA GLY A 49 -13.63 1.10 -14.47
C GLY A 49 -14.46 -0.05 -15.03
N LYS A 50 -14.37 -1.26 -14.44
CA LYS A 50 -15.24 -2.39 -14.81
C LYS A 50 -16.69 -2.17 -14.37
N LEU A 51 -16.89 -1.61 -13.18
CA LEU A 51 -18.23 -1.29 -12.68
C LEU A 51 -18.90 -0.21 -13.53
N ASP A 52 -18.15 0.83 -13.95
CA ASP A 52 -18.67 1.85 -14.87
C ASP A 52 -19.07 1.27 -16.24
N ALA A 53 -18.39 0.21 -16.69
CA ALA A 53 -18.69 -0.48 -17.93
C ALA A 53 -19.81 -1.53 -17.80
N ASP A 54 -20.21 -1.88 -16.56
CA ASP A 54 -21.23 -2.90 -16.31
C ASP A 54 -22.63 -2.29 -16.38
N ALA A 55 -23.33 -2.56 -17.49
CA ALA A 55 -24.68 -2.06 -17.73
C ALA A 55 -25.76 -2.62 -16.77
N THR A 56 -25.42 -3.60 -15.93
CA THR A 56 -26.33 -4.15 -14.90
C THR A 56 -26.20 -3.42 -13.56
N VAL A 57 -25.16 -2.59 -13.39
CA VAL A 57 -24.97 -1.75 -12.22
C VAL A 57 -25.63 -0.39 -12.48
N THR A 58 -26.50 0.05 -11.56
CA THR A 58 -27.26 1.30 -11.72
C THR A 58 -26.40 2.55 -11.61
N ASP A 59 -25.39 2.50 -10.73
CA ASP A 59 -24.43 3.59 -10.56
C ASP A 59 -23.29 3.40 -11.58
N THR A 60 -22.93 4.46 -12.31
CA THR A 60 -22.07 4.37 -13.51
C THR A 60 -20.86 5.30 -13.45
N ASN A 61 -20.60 5.90 -12.28
CA ASN A 61 -19.51 6.86 -12.09
C ASN A 61 -18.54 6.48 -10.96
N TYR A 62 -18.41 5.19 -10.66
CA TYR A 62 -17.49 4.65 -9.67
C TYR A 62 -16.05 5.10 -9.91
N ALA A 63 -15.56 5.12 -11.15
CA ALA A 63 -14.20 5.58 -11.41
C ALA A 63 -14.02 7.07 -11.08
N ALA A 64 -15.06 7.87 -11.24
CA ALA A 64 -15.02 9.30 -10.90
C ALA A 64 -15.10 9.56 -9.40
N LEU A 65 -15.86 8.76 -8.65
CA LEU A 65 -16.11 8.98 -7.22
C LEU A 65 -15.16 8.22 -6.30
N HIS A 66 -14.66 7.07 -6.72
CA HIS A 66 -13.99 6.10 -5.83
C HIS A 66 -12.56 5.75 -6.23
N THR A 67 -12.01 6.38 -7.27
CA THR A 67 -10.59 6.24 -7.61
C THR A 67 -9.72 6.93 -6.55
N PRO A 68 -8.86 6.21 -5.81
CA PRO A 68 -7.94 6.83 -4.88
C PRO A 68 -6.93 7.72 -5.63
N ALA A 69 -6.54 8.83 -5.00
CA ALA A 69 -5.50 9.70 -5.53
C ALA A 69 -4.18 8.94 -5.77
N ALA A 70 -3.38 9.40 -6.72
CA ALA A 70 -2.07 8.81 -6.98
C ALA A 70 -1.16 8.95 -5.76
N MET A 71 -0.37 7.90 -5.49
CA MET A 71 0.60 7.90 -4.40
C MET A 71 1.77 8.82 -4.74
N LYS A 72 2.15 9.68 -3.79
CA LYS A 72 3.29 10.61 -3.94
C LYS A 72 4.65 9.97 -3.62
N THR A 73 4.63 8.80 -2.98
CA THR A 73 5.81 8.09 -2.48
C THR A 73 6.43 7.16 -3.53
N VAL A 74 5.67 6.77 -4.54
CA VAL A 74 6.15 5.98 -5.67
C VAL A 74 6.74 6.96 -6.68
N LYS A 75 8.06 6.94 -6.88
CA LYS A 75 8.69 7.63 -8.00
C LYS A 75 8.75 6.63 -9.16
N GLY A 76 8.19 7.03 -10.30
CA GLY A 76 8.31 6.27 -11.55
C GLY A 76 9.75 6.19 -12.02
#